data_AF-A0A2V7TLF4-F1
#
_entry.id   AF-A0A2V7TLF4-F1
#
_cell.length_a   1.000
_cell.length_b   1.000
_cell.length_c   1.000
_cell.angle_alpha   90.00
_cell.angle_beta   90.00
_cell.angle_gamma   90.00
#
_symmetry.space_group_name_H-M   'P 1'
#
loop_
_entity.id
_entity.type
_entity.pdbx_description
1 polymer ?
#
loop_
_entity_poly.entity_id
_entity_poly.type
_entity_poly.pdbx_seq_one_letter_code
_entity_poly.pdbx_strand_id
1 'polypeptide(L)'
;MNTAINQLAQQHPELFNFNDTNGGDAWRVLDADKFYAGVIANLQAKDYCADFDLQNLQVKNSNDFSEDYDILLSSNFIRRGASAYRETCTPANFPLDPSEVIDSVRVAFFGFKCPDDVAIPNNGGNRLPVGCTGNITATPKNKQNQDVDPRIHGTQITWTWELESGHPADLINYPDQPFNKSVVGLSVGNFTLCAIVKEVQGCLHGEVVTPTPR
;
A
#
# COMPACT_ATOMS: atom_id res chain seq x y z
N MET A 1 -9.81 -20.27 8.63
CA MET A 1 -8.35 -20.29 8.88
C MET A 1 -7.59 -21.46 8.23
N ASN A 2 -7.73 -22.71 8.69
CA ASN A 2 -6.91 -23.85 8.24
C ASN A 2 -6.80 -24.00 6.71
N THR A 3 -7.89 -23.75 5.97
CA THR A 3 -7.89 -23.80 4.51
C THR A 3 -6.92 -22.80 3.88
N ALA A 4 -6.81 -21.58 4.41
CA ALA A 4 -5.90 -20.55 3.88
C ALA A 4 -4.42 -20.93 4.13
N ILE A 5 -4.13 -21.52 5.28
CA ILE A 5 -2.79 -22.05 5.62
C ILE A 5 -2.42 -23.23 4.69
N ASN A 6 -3.35 -24.17 4.47
CA ASN A 6 -3.11 -25.30 3.57
C ASN A 6 -2.91 -24.86 2.13
N GLN A 7 -3.67 -23.86 1.69
CA GLN A 7 -3.51 -23.26 0.38
C GLN A 7 -2.13 -22.58 0.25
N LEU A 8 -1.67 -21.87 1.29
CA LEU A 8 -0.33 -21.28 1.30
C LEU A 8 0.77 -22.33 1.20
N ALA A 9 0.65 -23.45 1.93
CA ALA A 9 1.61 -24.55 1.85
C ALA A 9 1.69 -25.21 0.47
N GLN A 10 0.58 -25.19 -0.29
CA GLN A 10 0.57 -25.66 -1.67
C GLN A 10 1.20 -24.65 -2.64
N GLN A 11 0.94 -23.35 -2.45
CA GLN A 11 1.43 -22.28 -3.31
C GLN A 11 2.93 -21.98 -3.08
N HIS A 12 3.36 -22.03 -1.82
CA HIS A 12 4.67 -21.59 -1.35
C HIS A 12 5.29 -22.63 -0.40
N PRO A 13 5.58 -23.86 -0.87
CA PRO A 13 6.16 -24.91 -0.04
C PRO A 13 7.51 -24.52 0.58
N GLU A 14 8.25 -23.59 -0.03
CA GLU A 14 9.53 -23.07 0.46
C GLU A 14 9.44 -22.33 1.79
N LEU A 15 8.25 -21.92 2.24
CA LEU A 15 8.04 -21.27 3.53
C LEU A 15 7.95 -22.27 4.69
N PHE A 16 7.91 -23.58 4.39
CA PHE A 16 7.63 -24.63 5.37
C PHE A 16 8.73 -25.70 5.39
N ASN A 17 9.06 -26.16 6.59
CA ASN A 17 9.78 -27.41 6.76
C ASN A 17 8.78 -28.50 7.16
N PHE A 18 8.32 -29.26 6.17
CA PHE A 18 7.35 -30.34 6.37
C PHE A 18 7.90 -31.54 7.17
N ASN A 19 9.23 -31.64 7.33
CA ASN A 19 9.88 -32.70 8.10
C ASN A 19 10.05 -32.34 9.58
N ASP A 20 9.79 -31.10 9.96
CA ASP A 20 9.88 -30.61 11.35
C ASP A 20 8.49 -30.16 11.78
N THR A 21 7.85 -30.97 12.63
CA THR A 21 6.44 -30.77 13.01
C THR A 21 6.27 -30.82 14.51
N ASN A 22 5.36 -29.98 15.03
CA ASN A 22 4.91 -30.06 16.42
C ASN A 22 3.61 -30.87 16.54
N GLY A 23 3.54 -31.99 15.81
CA GLY A 23 2.39 -32.88 15.74
C GLY A 23 1.48 -32.62 14.52
N GLY A 24 1.19 -33.68 13.76
CA GLY A 24 0.33 -33.62 12.57
C GLY A 24 0.81 -32.56 11.57
N ASP A 25 -0.13 -31.72 11.12
CA ASP A 25 0.04 -30.68 10.10
C ASP A 25 0.66 -29.38 10.67
N ALA A 26 1.17 -29.39 11.90
CA ALA A 26 1.80 -28.25 12.56
C ALA A 26 3.27 -28.11 12.11
N TRP A 27 3.48 -27.87 10.82
CA TRP A 27 4.81 -27.73 10.22
C TRP A 27 5.54 -26.49 10.75
N ARG A 28 6.87 -26.54 10.73
CA ARG A 28 7.70 -25.38 11.05
C ARG A 28 7.68 -24.37 9.90
N VAL A 29 7.45 -23.11 10.23
CA VAL A 29 7.52 -21.97 9.32
C VAL A 29 8.94 -21.40 9.33
N LEU A 30 9.48 -21.16 8.15
CA LEU A 30 10.85 -20.70 7.95
C LEU A 30 10.98 -19.17 7.89
N ASP A 31 9.90 -18.48 7.50
CA ASP A 31 9.83 -17.03 7.35
C ASP A 31 8.42 -16.56 7.81
N ALA A 32 8.35 -16.00 9.01
CA ALA A 32 7.07 -15.65 9.66
C ALA A 32 6.35 -14.52 8.93
N ASP A 33 7.08 -13.51 8.46
CA ASP A 33 6.50 -12.35 7.79
C ASP A 33 5.83 -12.77 6.48
N LYS A 34 6.52 -13.58 5.67
CA LYS A 34 5.93 -14.13 4.44
C LYS A 34 4.78 -15.10 4.70
N PHE A 35 4.84 -15.84 5.81
CA PHE A 35 3.74 -16.69 6.22
C PHE A 35 2.46 -15.90 6.52
N TYR A 36 2.54 -14.86 7.35
CA TYR A 36 1.39 -14.00 7.63
C TYR A 36 0.86 -13.31 6.37
N ALA A 37 1.75 -12.71 5.56
CA ALA A 37 1.38 -12.06 4.31
C ALA A 37 0.65 -13.02 3.35
N GLY A 38 1.14 -14.27 3.22
CA GLY A 38 0.53 -15.29 2.37
C GLY A 38 -0.83 -15.77 2.87
N VAL A 39 -1.00 -15.95 4.19
CA VAL A 39 -2.30 -16.33 4.78
C VAL A 39 -3.32 -15.22 4.60
N ILE A 40 -2.92 -13.96 4.82
CA ILE A 40 -3.76 -12.78 4.58
C ILE A 40 -4.21 -12.74 3.13
N ALA A 41 -3.29 -12.89 2.17
CA ALA A 41 -3.61 -12.88 0.74
C ALA A 41 -4.64 -13.97 0.37
N ASN A 42 -4.51 -15.17 0.93
CA ASN A 42 -5.45 -16.27 0.68
C ASN A 42 -6.83 -16.06 1.33
N LEU A 43 -6.92 -15.31 2.44
CA LEU A 43 -8.20 -14.90 3.03
C LEU A 43 -8.88 -13.81 2.20
N GLN A 44 -8.11 -12.81 1.77
CA GLN A 44 -8.57 -11.71 0.90
C GLN A 44 -9.07 -12.21 -0.46
N ALA A 45 -8.45 -13.25 -1.03
CA ALA A 45 -8.93 -13.90 -2.25
C ALA A 45 -10.29 -14.62 -2.08
N LYS A 46 -10.83 -14.71 -0.86
CA LYS A 46 -12.13 -15.29 -0.52
C LYS A 46 -13.08 -14.27 0.10
N ASP A 47 -12.87 -12.99 -0.21
CA ASP A 47 -13.68 -11.85 0.24
C ASP A 47 -13.70 -11.66 1.78
N TYR A 48 -12.69 -12.16 2.48
CA TYR A 48 -12.44 -11.79 3.88
C TYR A 48 -11.44 -10.65 3.96
N CYS A 49 -11.70 -9.68 4.82
CA CYS A 49 -10.66 -8.77 5.28
C CYS A 49 -9.84 -9.47 6.35
N ALA A 50 -8.51 -9.34 6.26
CA ALA A 50 -7.59 -9.89 7.24
C ALA A 50 -6.39 -8.96 7.42
N ASP A 51 -5.92 -8.84 8.66
CA ASP A 51 -4.73 -8.05 9.03
C ASP A 51 -4.01 -8.69 10.22
N PHE A 52 -2.73 -8.36 10.42
CA PHE A 52 -1.91 -8.88 11.52
C PHE A 52 -1.38 -7.75 12.40
N ASP A 53 -1.82 -7.71 13.65
CA ASP A 53 -1.48 -6.65 14.62
C ASP A 53 -0.16 -6.88 15.37
N LEU A 54 0.69 -7.76 14.85
CA LEU A 54 1.92 -8.29 15.48
C LEU A 54 1.71 -9.33 16.59
N GLN A 55 0.47 -9.59 16.99
CA GLN A 55 0.13 -10.60 17.98
C GLN A 55 -0.83 -11.65 17.41
N ASN A 56 -1.89 -11.20 16.75
CA ASN A 56 -2.98 -12.00 16.21
C ASN A 56 -3.28 -11.62 14.77
N LEU A 57 -3.64 -12.62 13.98
CA LEU A 57 -4.27 -12.47 12.67
C LEU A 57 -5.77 -12.23 12.88
N GLN A 58 -6.22 -11.03 12.57
CA GLN A 58 -7.60 -10.59 12.69
C GLN A 58 -8.31 -10.84 11.37
N VAL A 59 -9.52 -11.39 11.40
CA VAL A 59 -10.29 -11.75 10.19
C VAL A 59 -11.74 -11.33 10.35
N LYS A 60 -12.33 -10.77 9.29
CA LYS A 60 -13.75 -10.44 9.27
C LYS A 60 -14.32 -10.39 7.86
N ASN A 61 -15.63 -10.44 7.75
CA ASN A 61 -16.41 -10.28 6.52
C ASN A 61 -17.48 -9.17 6.63
N SER A 62 -17.72 -8.62 7.83
CA SER A 62 -18.55 -7.45 8.10
C SER A 62 -17.87 -6.57 9.17
N ASN A 63 -18.42 -5.38 9.46
CA ASN A 63 -17.96 -4.53 10.56
C ASN A 63 -18.63 -4.90 11.90
N ASP A 64 -19.54 -5.88 11.90
CA ASP A 64 -20.28 -6.28 13.11
C ASP A 64 -19.38 -7.02 14.10
N PHE A 65 -18.48 -7.87 13.60
CA PHE A 65 -17.51 -8.57 14.43
C PHE A 65 -16.23 -8.92 13.66
N SER A 66 -15.15 -9.18 14.39
CA SER A 66 -13.94 -9.83 13.87
C SER A 66 -13.56 -11.00 14.75
N GLU A 67 -12.79 -11.93 14.21
CA GLU A 67 -12.18 -13.03 14.95
C GLU A 67 -10.67 -12.91 14.90
N ASP A 68 -10.04 -13.08 16.06
CA ASP A 68 -8.60 -12.95 16.21
C ASP A 68 -7.99 -14.35 16.40
N TYR A 69 -6.92 -14.61 15.66
CA TYR A 69 -6.25 -15.90 15.61
C TYR A 69 -4.75 -15.76 15.85
N ASP A 70 -4.21 -16.48 16.82
CA ASP A 70 -2.79 -16.79 16.85
C ASP A 70 -2.59 -18.02 15.96
N ILE A 71 -1.86 -17.90 14.86
CA ILE A 71 -1.66 -19.00 13.91
C ILE A 71 -0.22 -19.52 13.92
N LEU A 72 0.65 -18.98 14.77
CA LEU A 72 2.07 -19.32 14.80
C LEU A 72 2.57 -19.31 16.25
N LEU A 73 3.00 -20.48 16.73
CA LEU A 73 3.69 -20.58 18.01
C LEU A 73 4.98 -19.75 17.99
N SER A 74 5.41 -19.26 19.15
CA SER A 74 6.72 -18.60 19.31
C SER A 74 7.91 -19.49 18.93
N SER A 75 7.70 -20.81 18.88
CA SER A 75 8.66 -21.81 18.36
C SER A 75 8.61 -21.97 16.82
N ASN A 76 7.89 -21.10 16.11
CA ASN A 76 7.68 -21.10 14.66
C ASN A 76 6.96 -22.34 14.10
N PHE A 77 6.16 -23.03 14.90
CA PHE A 77 5.28 -24.08 14.39
C PHE A 77 3.86 -23.55 14.20
N ILE A 78 3.21 -23.97 13.12
CA ILE A 78 1.83 -23.56 12.84
C ILE A 78 0.91 -23.97 13.99
N ARG A 79 0.11 -23.04 14.48
CA ARG A 79 -0.97 -23.31 15.44
C ARG A 79 -2.26 -23.59 14.65
N ARG A 80 -2.93 -24.71 14.95
CA ARG A 80 -4.06 -25.24 14.15
C ARG A 80 -5.36 -25.32 14.94
N GLY A 81 -6.48 -25.26 14.22
CA GLY A 81 -7.82 -25.57 14.75
C GLY A 81 -8.25 -24.66 15.90
N ALA A 82 -9.01 -25.20 16.85
CA ALA A 82 -9.55 -24.45 17.98
C ALA A 82 -8.46 -23.79 18.85
N SER A 83 -7.24 -24.33 18.84
CA SER A 83 -6.13 -23.76 19.62
C SER A 83 -5.64 -22.41 19.08
N ALA A 84 -5.92 -22.12 17.80
CA ALA A 84 -5.52 -20.89 17.11
C ALA A 84 -6.45 -19.72 17.40
N TYR A 85 -7.74 -19.98 17.59
CA TYR A 85 -8.73 -18.96 17.92
C TYR A 85 -8.41 -18.31 19.28
N ARG A 86 -8.52 -16.98 19.35
CA ARG A 86 -8.31 -16.20 20.57
C ARG A 86 -9.59 -15.61 21.08
N GLU A 87 -10.26 -14.83 20.25
CA GLU A 87 -11.45 -14.11 20.65
C GLU A 87 -12.29 -13.66 19.44
N THR A 88 -13.52 -13.26 19.75
CA THR A 88 -14.40 -12.52 18.84
C THR A 88 -14.56 -11.13 19.42
N CYS A 89 -14.26 -10.12 18.60
CA CYS A 89 -14.42 -8.72 18.96
C CYS A 89 -15.74 -8.19 18.38
N THR A 90 -16.47 -7.38 19.17
CA THR A 90 -17.72 -6.72 18.74
C THR A 90 -17.71 -5.27 19.26
N PRO A 91 -17.63 -4.24 18.37
CA PRO A 91 -17.54 -4.34 16.90
C PRO A 91 -16.19 -4.93 16.42
N ALA A 92 -16.03 -5.12 15.11
CA ALA A 92 -14.77 -5.59 14.54
C ALA A 92 -13.55 -4.76 15.01
N ASN A 93 -12.44 -5.44 15.31
CA ASN A 93 -11.23 -4.88 15.93
C ASN A 93 -10.32 -4.10 14.96
N PHE A 94 -10.65 -4.12 13.67
CA PHE A 94 -10.01 -3.32 12.63
C PHE A 94 -11.08 -2.83 11.64
N PRO A 95 -10.87 -1.77 10.85
CA PRO A 95 -11.83 -1.25 9.85
C PRO A 95 -11.90 -2.12 8.58
N LEU A 96 -13.06 -2.12 7.90
CA LEU A 96 -13.32 -2.97 6.71
C LEU A 96 -13.04 -2.19 5.43
N ASP A 97 -13.42 -0.92 5.46
CA ASP A 97 -13.47 -0.08 4.29
C ASP A 97 -12.18 0.74 4.23
N PRO A 98 -11.42 0.69 3.13
CA PRO A 98 -10.35 1.64 2.89
C PRO A 98 -10.79 3.08 3.08
N SER A 99 -12.05 3.48 2.87
CA SER A 99 -12.56 4.82 3.19
C SER A 99 -12.66 5.13 4.70
N GLU A 100 -12.68 4.09 5.56
CA GLU A 100 -12.55 4.24 7.01
C GLU A 100 -11.10 4.53 7.44
N VAL A 101 -10.10 4.14 6.63
CA VAL A 101 -8.67 4.29 6.93
C VAL A 101 -7.98 5.36 6.08
N ILE A 102 -8.28 5.39 4.79
CA ILE A 102 -7.83 6.31 3.74
C ILE A 102 -8.97 7.32 3.53
N ASP A 103 -8.83 8.47 4.15
CA ASP A 103 -9.68 9.64 3.93
C ASP A 103 -9.38 10.31 2.59
N SER A 104 -8.11 10.35 2.19
CA SER A 104 -7.67 10.95 0.93
C SER A 104 -6.37 10.34 0.41
N VAL A 105 -6.09 10.51 -0.88
CA VAL A 105 -4.76 10.24 -1.44
C VAL A 105 -4.10 11.59 -1.73
N ARG A 106 -3.00 11.88 -1.05
CA ARG A 106 -2.21 13.09 -1.32
C ARG A 106 -1.28 12.83 -2.48
N VAL A 107 -1.56 13.43 -3.64
CA VAL A 107 -0.63 13.45 -4.78
C VAL A 107 0.11 14.78 -4.78
N ALA A 108 1.41 14.77 -4.53
CA ALA A 108 2.17 16.00 -4.38
C ALA A 108 3.66 15.82 -4.73
N PHE A 109 4.33 16.93 -5.06
CA PHE A 109 5.77 16.96 -5.17
C PHE A 109 6.43 16.72 -3.81
N PHE A 110 7.49 15.92 -3.78
CA PHE A 110 8.34 15.73 -2.59
C PHE A 110 9.80 16.13 -2.83
N GLY A 111 10.17 16.44 -4.08
CA GLY A 111 11.48 16.96 -4.40
C GLY A 111 11.61 17.35 -5.86
N PHE A 112 12.68 18.06 -6.18
CA PHE A 112 12.96 18.55 -7.53
C PHE A 112 14.44 18.37 -7.89
N LYS A 113 14.70 18.26 -9.19
CA LYS A 113 16.02 18.40 -9.79
C LYS A 113 15.90 19.42 -10.92
N CYS A 114 16.68 20.49 -10.84
CA CYS A 114 16.67 21.60 -11.78
C CYS A 114 18.09 21.88 -12.31
N PRO A 115 18.23 22.59 -13.45
CA PRO A 115 19.49 23.21 -13.82
C PRO A 115 20.03 24.14 -12.72
N ASP A 116 21.35 24.33 -12.65
CA ASP A 116 22.02 25.01 -11.54
C ASP A 116 21.60 26.48 -11.38
N ASP A 117 21.21 27.12 -12.48
CA ASP A 117 20.79 28.52 -12.59
C ASP A 117 19.29 28.73 -12.33
N VAL A 118 18.52 27.66 -12.08
CA VAL A 118 17.08 27.73 -11.84
C VAL A 118 16.77 27.56 -10.35
N ALA A 119 15.95 28.45 -9.80
CA ALA A 119 15.49 28.39 -8.43
C ALA A 119 14.64 27.13 -8.18
N ILE A 120 14.92 26.42 -7.09
CA ILE A 120 14.20 25.19 -6.71
C ILE A 120 12.80 25.56 -6.18
N PRO A 121 11.72 24.97 -6.73
CA PRO A 121 10.35 25.25 -6.28
C PRO A 121 10.05 24.73 -4.87
N ASN A 122 8.97 25.25 -4.29
CA ASN A 122 8.35 24.65 -3.10
C ASN A 122 7.51 23.43 -3.49
N ASN A 123 7.71 22.32 -2.78
CA ASN A 123 6.93 21.08 -2.90
C ASN A 123 5.40 21.29 -2.87
N GLY A 124 4.90 22.19 -2.01
CA GLY A 124 3.47 22.48 -1.89
C GLY A 124 2.93 23.49 -2.90
N GLY A 125 3.78 24.01 -3.79
CA GLY A 125 3.41 25.08 -4.71
C GLY A 125 2.74 24.61 -6.00
N ASN A 126 2.69 23.30 -6.25
CA ASN A 126 2.17 22.69 -7.48
C ASN A 126 2.76 23.27 -8.78
N ARG A 127 4.00 23.78 -8.72
CA ARG A 127 4.69 24.44 -9.83
C ARG A 127 5.96 23.70 -10.21
N LEU A 128 6.16 23.51 -11.50
CA LEU A 128 7.34 22.87 -12.07
C LEU A 128 7.97 23.78 -13.13
N PRO A 129 9.16 24.35 -12.90
CA PRO A 129 9.81 25.15 -13.93
C PRO A 129 10.16 24.32 -15.17
N VAL A 130 10.11 24.94 -16.35
CA VAL A 130 10.62 24.33 -17.59
C VAL A 130 12.08 23.89 -17.39
N GLY A 131 12.40 22.67 -17.82
CA GLY A 131 13.71 22.05 -17.67
C GLY A 131 13.95 21.38 -16.31
N CYS A 132 13.08 21.56 -15.31
CA CYS A 132 13.14 20.82 -14.06
C CYS A 132 12.43 19.46 -14.16
N THR A 133 12.85 18.53 -13.30
CA THR A 133 12.15 17.30 -12.97
C THR A 133 11.58 17.41 -11.55
N GLY A 134 10.28 17.20 -11.38
CA GLY A 134 9.63 17.12 -10.08
C GLY A 134 9.28 15.68 -9.74
N ASN A 135 9.68 15.21 -8.56
CA ASN A 135 9.34 13.88 -8.05
C ASN A 135 8.03 13.97 -7.29
N ILE A 136 7.08 13.12 -7.64
CA ILE A 136 5.72 13.09 -7.11
C ILE A 136 5.48 11.75 -6.40
N THR A 137 4.81 11.81 -5.27
CA THR A 137 4.32 10.63 -4.56
C THR A 137 2.81 10.70 -4.40
N ALA A 138 2.14 9.54 -4.42
CA ALA A 138 0.78 9.38 -3.95
C ALA A 138 0.82 8.77 -2.55
N THR A 139 0.36 9.49 -1.54
CA THR A 139 0.37 9.00 -0.15
C THR A 139 -1.06 8.92 0.38
N PRO A 140 -1.60 7.72 0.62
CA PRO A 140 -2.86 7.54 1.33
C PRO A 140 -2.79 8.16 2.74
N LYS A 141 -3.80 8.95 3.11
CA LYS A 141 -3.90 9.67 4.38
C LYS A 141 -5.15 9.26 5.14
N ASN A 142 -5.04 9.11 6.45
CA ASN A 142 -6.21 8.94 7.32
C ASN A 142 -6.89 10.27 7.65
N LYS A 143 -8.00 10.21 8.40
CA LYS A 143 -8.79 11.38 8.82
C LYS A 143 -8.00 12.37 9.70
N GLN A 144 -6.90 11.93 10.30
CA GLN A 144 -5.95 12.76 11.07
C GLN A 144 -4.80 13.27 10.20
N ASN A 145 -4.87 13.06 8.87
CA ASN A 145 -3.87 13.44 7.89
C ASN A 145 -2.49 12.77 8.12
N GLN A 146 -2.47 11.59 8.73
CA GLN A 146 -1.29 10.73 8.87
C GLN A 146 -1.23 9.71 7.74
N ASP A 147 -0.05 9.20 7.44
CA ASP A 147 0.14 8.17 6.41
C ASP A 147 -0.56 6.88 6.83
N VAL A 148 -1.35 6.32 5.93
CA VAL A 148 -1.92 4.99 6.14
C VAL A 148 -0.82 3.95 5.96
N ASP A 149 -0.78 2.96 6.83
CA ASP A 149 0.22 1.91 6.79
C ASP A 149 0.18 1.16 5.43
N PRO A 150 1.34 0.96 4.76
CA PRO A 150 1.41 0.21 3.50
C PRO A 150 0.83 -1.21 3.55
N ARG A 151 0.79 -1.84 4.72
CA ARG A 151 0.18 -3.16 4.93
C ARG A 151 -1.34 -3.12 4.73
N ILE A 152 -1.98 -1.97 4.98
CA ILE A 152 -3.43 -1.79 4.86
C ILE A 152 -3.82 -1.48 3.41
N HIS A 153 -3.15 -0.51 2.78
CA HIS A 153 -3.52 -0.08 1.43
C HIS A 153 -2.89 -0.93 0.32
N GLY A 154 -1.86 -1.72 0.65
CA GLY A 154 -1.17 -2.61 -0.28
C GLY A 154 -0.36 -1.86 -1.35
N THR A 155 0.10 -2.59 -2.36
CA THR A 155 0.97 -2.05 -3.42
C THR A 155 0.23 -1.61 -4.69
N GLN A 156 -1.07 -1.90 -4.78
CA GLN A 156 -1.89 -1.63 -5.96
C GLN A 156 -2.28 -0.15 -6.02
N ILE A 157 -2.02 0.46 -7.17
CA ILE A 157 -2.31 1.87 -7.45
C ILE A 157 -2.56 2.03 -8.95
N THR A 158 -3.56 2.82 -9.30
CA THR A 158 -3.82 3.22 -10.69
C THR A 158 -3.47 4.69 -10.86
N TRP A 159 -2.79 5.03 -11.95
CA TRP A 159 -2.45 6.42 -12.28
C TRP A 159 -3.21 6.86 -13.53
N THR A 160 -3.72 8.08 -13.51
CA THR A 160 -4.24 8.77 -14.70
C THR A 160 -3.43 10.04 -14.94
N TRP A 161 -3.17 10.33 -16.22
CA TRP A 161 -2.33 11.44 -16.65
C TRP A 161 -3.03 12.21 -17.77
N GLU A 162 -3.22 13.50 -17.54
CA GLU A 162 -3.89 14.41 -18.46
C GLU A 162 -3.02 15.64 -18.68
N LEU A 163 -2.94 16.07 -19.93
CA LEU A 163 -2.16 17.22 -20.37
C LEU A 163 -3.07 18.21 -21.07
N GLU A 164 -2.82 19.50 -20.86
CA GLU A 164 -3.33 20.52 -21.78
C GLU A 164 -2.70 20.38 -23.17
N SER A 165 -3.38 20.95 -24.17
CA SER A 165 -2.86 21.03 -25.54
C SER A 165 -1.47 21.69 -25.55
N GLY A 166 -0.53 21.10 -26.29
CA GLY A 166 0.84 21.62 -26.39
C GLY A 166 1.90 20.79 -25.67
N HIS A 167 1.49 19.74 -24.94
CA HIS A 167 2.40 18.79 -24.29
C HIS A 167 3.38 19.46 -23.31
N PRO A 168 2.87 20.11 -22.24
CA PRO A 168 3.69 20.90 -21.32
C PRO A 168 4.65 20.06 -20.48
N ALA A 169 4.40 18.76 -20.32
CA ALA A 169 5.21 17.90 -19.48
C ALA A 169 5.24 16.44 -19.93
N ASP A 170 6.32 15.73 -19.56
CA ASP A 170 6.45 14.27 -19.70
C ASP A 170 6.37 13.58 -18.35
N LEU A 171 5.79 12.37 -18.32
CA LEU A 171 5.69 11.51 -17.15
C LEU A 171 6.69 10.36 -17.21
N ILE A 172 7.47 10.19 -16.14
CA ILE A 172 8.41 9.08 -15.93
C ILE A 172 7.79 8.08 -14.94
N ASN A 173 7.79 6.81 -15.34
CA ASN A 173 7.26 5.70 -14.55
C ASN A 173 8.37 4.87 -13.91
N TYR A 174 8.15 4.44 -12.68
CA TYR A 174 9.03 3.54 -11.93
C TYR A 174 8.29 2.24 -11.59
N PRO A 175 8.54 1.13 -12.31
CA PRO A 175 7.85 -0.14 -12.08
C PRO A 175 8.04 -0.67 -10.65
N ASP A 176 9.23 -0.49 -10.08
CA ASP A 176 9.57 -0.97 -8.73
C ASP A 176 9.16 0.00 -7.61
N GLN A 177 8.64 1.18 -7.96
CA GLN A 177 8.15 2.19 -7.02
C GLN A 177 6.77 2.69 -7.45
N PRO A 178 5.72 1.86 -7.29
CA PRO A 178 4.42 2.12 -7.91
C PRO A 178 3.76 3.43 -7.45
N PHE A 179 4.03 3.86 -6.22
CA PHE A 179 3.52 5.11 -5.63
C PHE A 179 4.30 6.37 -6.00
N ASN A 180 5.42 6.24 -6.72
CA ASN A 180 6.23 7.37 -7.14
C ASN A 180 6.20 7.52 -8.66
N LYS A 181 6.25 8.78 -9.09
CA LYS A 181 6.40 9.20 -10.48
C LYS A 181 7.33 10.41 -10.52
N SER A 182 7.87 10.70 -11.69
CA SER A 182 8.51 12.00 -11.91
C SER A 182 7.91 12.68 -13.12
N VAL A 183 7.82 13.99 -13.09
CA VAL A 183 7.32 14.81 -14.19
C VAL A 183 8.43 15.75 -14.65
N VAL A 184 8.63 15.87 -15.95
CA VAL A 184 9.61 16.77 -16.56
C VAL A 184 8.87 17.93 -17.21
N GLY A 185 9.20 19.17 -16.84
CA GLY A 185 8.62 20.37 -17.42
C GLY A 185 9.24 20.68 -18.79
N LEU A 186 8.44 20.73 -19.84
CA LEU A 186 8.89 20.94 -21.22
C LEU A 186 8.53 22.33 -21.75
N SER A 187 7.30 22.76 -21.49
CA SER A 187 6.80 24.08 -21.89
C SER A 187 5.71 24.53 -20.94
N VAL A 188 5.43 25.84 -20.90
CA VAL A 188 4.43 26.40 -19.98
C VAL A 188 3.05 25.85 -20.30
N GLY A 189 2.33 25.39 -19.28
CA GLY A 189 0.98 24.83 -19.39
C GLY A 189 0.62 23.94 -18.20
N ASN A 190 -0.63 23.52 -18.11
CA ASN A 190 -1.09 22.70 -17.00
C ASN A 190 -1.04 21.20 -17.29
N PHE A 191 -0.92 20.43 -16.22
CA PHE A 191 -1.08 18.98 -16.24
C PHE A 191 -1.90 18.53 -15.02
N THR A 192 -2.54 17.37 -15.14
CA THR A 192 -3.19 16.69 -14.02
C THR A 192 -2.65 15.27 -13.92
N LEU A 193 -2.18 14.91 -12.72
CA LEU A 193 -1.78 13.56 -12.39
C LEU A 193 -2.64 13.08 -11.21
N CYS A 194 -3.46 12.07 -11.43
CA CYS A 194 -4.24 11.46 -10.35
C CYS A 194 -3.75 10.05 -10.03
N ALA A 195 -3.94 9.67 -8.78
CA ALA A 195 -3.71 8.33 -8.28
C ALA A 195 -4.99 7.82 -7.60
N ILE A 196 -5.29 6.54 -7.84
CA ILE A 196 -6.40 5.83 -7.20
C ILE A 196 -5.79 4.69 -6.38
N VAL A 197 -6.09 4.70 -5.08
CA VAL A 197 -5.66 3.67 -4.13
C VAL A 197 -6.89 3.19 -3.39
N LYS A 198 -7.23 1.90 -3.54
CA LYS A 198 -8.41 1.31 -2.90
C LYS A 198 -9.68 2.17 -3.09
N GLU A 199 -9.94 2.56 -4.34
CA GLU A 199 -11.08 3.39 -4.77
C GLU A 199 -11.05 4.88 -4.38
N VAL A 200 -10.12 5.30 -3.51
CA VAL A 200 -9.93 6.71 -3.17
C VAL A 200 -9.02 7.38 -4.19
N GLN A 201 -9.52 8.44 -4.82
CA GLN A 201 -8.77 9.22 -5.80
C GLN A 201 -8.19 10.50 -5.16
N GLY A 202 -6.94 10.79 -5.51
CA GLY A 202 -6.30 12.08 -5.28
C GLY A 202 -5.64 12.60 -6.53
N CYS A 203 -5.56 13.92 -6.69
CA CYS A 203 -4.98 14.54 -7.87
C CYS A 203 -4.00 15.66 -7.51
N LEU A 204 -2.91 15.73 -8.27
CA LEU A 204 -2.07 16.90 -8.39
C LEU A 204 -2.49 17.64 -9.66
N HIS A 205 -2.99 18.86 -9.49
CA HIS A 205 -3.17 19.82 -10.57
C HIS A 205 -1.95 20.73 -10.59
N GLY A 206 -1.03 20.45 -11.51
CA GLY A 206 0.26 21.11 -11.59
C GLY A 206 0.36 22.07 -12.78
N GLU A 207 1.21 23.07 -12.62
CA GLU A 207 1.50 24.07 -13.65
C GLU A 207 2.99 24.01 -13.98
N VAL A 208 3.32 23.83 -15.26
CA VAL A 208 4.67 24.07 -15.76
C VAL A 208 4.84 25.57 -15.97
N VAL A 209 5.84 26.16 -15.31
CA VAL A 209 6.03 27.62 -15.24
C VAL A 209 7.35 28.05 -15.85
N THR A 210 7.46 29.34 -16.19
CA THR A 210 8.73 29.93 -16.61
C THR A 210 9.77 29.81 -15.48
N PRO A 211 11.01 29.39 -15.78
CA PRO A 211 12.07 29.32 -14.78
C PRO A 211 12.38 30.66 -14.14
N THR A 212 12.52 30.67 -12.82
CA THR A 212 13.03 31.82 -12.09
C THR A 212 14.54 31.63 -11.88
N PRO A 213 15.38 32.60 -12.25
CA PRO A 213 16.82 32.53 -11.98
C PRO A 213 17.12 32.43 -10.49
N ARG A 214 18.21 31.75 -10.16
CA ARG A 214 18.72 31.62 -8.79
C ARG A 214 19.51 32.84 -8.30
#